data_AF-A0A1F8MFZ3-F1
#
_entry.id   AF-A0A1F8MFZ3-F1
#
_cell.length_a   1.000
_cell.length_b   1.000
_cell.length_c   1.000
_cell.angle_alpha   90.00
_cell.angle_beta   90.00
_cell.angle_gamma   90.00
#
_symmetry.space_group_name_H-M   'P 1'
#
loop_
_entity.id
_entity.type
_entity.pdbx_description
1 polymer ?
#
loop_
_entity_poly.entity_id
_entity_poly.type
_entity_poly.pdbx_seq_one_letter_code
_entity_poly.pdbx_strand_id
1 'polypeptide(L)' 'MSKTIKLDQSVYDDLTTLLRPKETYSECVGRLLEFVRTMGQVRDVLEGVISFRRGQIERLENLKPGERDGKIINQEVEP' A
#
# COMPACT_ATOMS: atom_id res chain seq x y z
N MET A 1 -31.13 15.15 -16.87
CA MET A 1 -30.06 15.55 -17.81
C MET A 1 -28.86 14.66 -17.56
N SER A 2 -28.49 13.77 -18.49
CA SER A 2 -27.23 13.01 -18.37
C SER A 2 -26.08 13.93 -18.78
N LYS A 3 -25.09 14.11 -17.91
CA LYS A 3 -23.84 14.78 -18.26
C LYS A 3 -22.96 13.75 -18.98
N THR A 4 -22.77 13.92 -20.28
CA THR A 4 -21.82 13.11 -21.06
C THR A 4 -20.41 13.65 -20.82
N ILE A 5 -19.54 12.85 -20.21
CA ILE A 5 -18.11 13.15 -20.11
C ILE A 5 -17.47 12.71 -21.41
N LYS A 6 -16.91 13.64 -22.18
CA LYS A 6 -16.04 13.30 -23.31
C LYS A 6 -14.66 12.97 -22.74
N LEU A 7 -14.16 11.78 -23.04
CA LEU A 7 -12.77 11.42 -22.75
C LEU A 7 -11.88 11.92 -23.90
N ASP A 8 -10.64 12.27 -23.58
CA ASP A 8 -9.64 12.62 -24.58
C ASP A 8 -9.31 11.40 -25.44
N GLN A 9 -8.90 11.62 -26.69
CA GLN A 9 -8.59 10.55 -27.64
C GLN A 9 -7.50 9.61 -27.09
N SER A 10 -6.51 10.15 -26.39
CA SER A 10 -5.45 9.35 -25.75
C SER A 10 -6.02 8.35 -24.73
N VAL A 11 -7.07 8.71 -24.00
CA VAL A 11 -7.72 7.83 -23.03
C VAL A 11 -8.44 6.68 -23.75
N TYR A 12 -9.07 6.96 -24.90
CA TYR A 12 -9.67 5.91 -25.71
C TYR A 12 -8.62 4.97 -26.29
N ASP A 13 -7.48 5.49 -26.74
CA ASP A 13 -6.38 4.69 -27.26
C ASP A 13 -5.83 3.76 -26.17
N ASP A 14 -5.59 4.29 -24.96
CA ASP A 14 -5.17 3.50 -23.79
C ASP A 14 -6.19 2.41 -23.45
N LEU A 15 -7.47 2.76 -23.38
CA LEU A 15 -8.54 1.79 -23.09
C LEU A 15 -8.64 0.71 -24.17
N THR A 16 -8.40 1.06 -25.44
CA THR A 16 -8.43 0.10 -26.55
C THR A 16 -7.36 -0.98 -26.37
N THR A 17 -6.17 -0.62 -25.89
CA THR A 17 -5.11 -1.61 -25.62
C THR A 17 -5.45 -2.57 -24.47
N LEU A 18 -6.31 -2.13 -23.55
CA LEU A 18 -6.70 -2.88 -22.34
C LEU A 18 -8.05 -3.60 -22.48
N LEU A 19 -8.76 -3.37 -23.59
CA LEU A 19 -10.08 -3.89 -23.86
C LEU A 19 -10.02 -5.41 -24.11
N ARG A 20 -10.87 -6.17 -23.42
CA ARG A 20 -10.97 -7.62 -23.66
C ARG A 20 -11.95 -7.92 -24.81
N PRO A 21 -11.85 -9.10 -25.44
CA PRO A 21 -12.80 -9.50 -26.46
C PRO A 21 -14.25 -9.45 -25.92
N LYS A 22 -15.13 -8.77 -26.65
CA LYS A 22 -16.55 -8.56 -26.31
C LYS A 22 -16.82 -7.67 -25.09
N GLU A 23 -15.80 -7.03 -24.52
CA GLU A 23 -15.94 -6.06 -23.43
C GLU A 23 -16.23 -4.67 -24.02
N THR A 24 -17.18 -3.94 -23.43
CA THR A 24 -17.45 -2.54 -23.75
C THR A 24 -16.47 -1.61 -23.02
N TYR A 25 -16.31 -0.36 -23.49
CA TYR A 25 -15.47 0.61 -22.79
C TYR A 25 -15.89 0.85 -21.33
N SER A 26 -17.20 0.89 -21.06
CA SER A 26 -17.73 1.07 -19.71
C SER A 26 -17.37 -0.11 -18.79
N GLU A 27 -17.43 -1.34 -19.30
CA GLU A 27 -17.03 -2.54 -18.55
C GLU A 27 -15.52 -2.56 -18.29
N CYS A 28 -14.71 -2.18 -19.29
CA CYS A 28 -13.27 -2.06 -19.15
C CYS A 28 -12.90 -1.04 -18.07
N VAL A 29 -13.51 0.16 -18.11
CA VAL A 29 -13.31 1.19 -17.07
C VAL A 29 -13.74 0.67 -15.70
N GLY A 30 -14.90 0.02 -15.60
CA GLY A 30 -15.38 -0.58 -14.35
C GLY A 30 -14.39 -1.59 -13.77
N ARG A 31 -13.84 -2.47 -14.61
CA ARG A 31 -12.81 -3.44 -14.21
C ARG A 31 -11.52 -2.77 -13.77
N LEU A 32 -11.08 -1.72 -14.46
CA LEU A 32 -9.87 -0.97 -14.08
C LEU A 32 -10.06 -0.25 -12.74
N LEU A 33 -11.23 0.31 -12.48
CA LEU A 33 -11.56 0.92 -11.19
C LEU A 33 -11.55 -0.10 -10.05
N GLU A 34 -12.11 -1.29 -10.27
CA GLU A 34 -12.08 -2.37 -9.27
C GLU A 34 -10.65 -2.88 -9.01
N PHE A 35 -9.82 -2.94 -10.05
CA PHE A 35 -8.40 -3.25 -9.90
C PHE A 35 -7.68 -2.21 -9.03
N VAL A 36 -7.87 -0.91 -9.31
CA VAL A 36 -7.28 0.17 -8.51
C VAL A 36 -7.73 0.09 -7.04
N ARG A 37 -9.02 -0.18 -6.80
CA ARG A 37 -9.56 -0.38 -5.45
C ARG A 37 -8.86 -1.54 -4.72
N THR A 38 -8.74 -2.68 -5.39
CA THR A 38 -8.08 -3.87 -4.82
C THR A 38 -6.62 -3.59 -4.50
N MET A 39 -5.90 -2.91 -5.41
CA MET A 39 -4.52 -2.52 -5.18
C MET A 39 -4.35 -1.54 -4.02
N GLY A 40 -5.33 -0.64 -3.81
CA GLY A 40 -5.37 0.21 -2.62
C GLY A 40 -5.42 -0.60 -1.33
N GLN A 41 -6.28 -1.61 -1.24
CA GLN A 41 -6.36 -2.48 -0.07
C GLN A 41 -5.06 -3.26 0.18
N VAL A 42 -4.43 -3.77 -0.88
CA VAL A 42 -3.13 -4.45 -0.78
C VAL A 42 -2.05 -3.51 -0.24
N ARG A 43 -1.99 -2.27 -0.75
CA ARG A 43 -1.07 -1.25 -0.24
C ARG A 43 -1.27 -1.01 1.25
N ASP A 44 -2.50 -0.82 1.68
CA ASP A 44 -2.82 -0.51 3.09
C ASP A 44 -2.38 -1.67 4.03
N VAL A 45 -2.55 -2.93 3.60
CA VAL A 45 -2.02 -4.09 4.35
C VAL A 45 -0.50 -4.07 4.42
N LEU A 46 0.18 -3.78 3.32
CA LEU A 46 1.66 -3.73 3.28
C LEU A 46 2.20 -2.60 4.17
N GLU A 47 1.56 -1.43 4.17
CA GLU A 47 1.91 -0.32 5.07
C GLU A 47 1.77 -0.72 6.54
N GLY A 48 0.71 -1.45 6.89
CA GLY A 48 0.52 -2.03 8.23
C GLY A 48 1.65 -2.98 8.62
N VAL A 49 2.03 -3.90 7.72
CA VAL A 49 3.14 -4.85 7.97
C VAL A 49 4.47 -4.14 8.15
N ILE A 50 4.77 -3.14 7.31
CA ILE A 50 6.00 -2.34 7.41
C ILE A 50 6.04 -1.60 8.75
N SER A 51 4.93 -0.96 9.13
CA SER A 51 4.83 -0.20 10.38
C SER A 51 5.02 -1.11 11.60
N PHE A 52 4.41 -2.31 11.58
CA PHE A 52 4.59 -3.30 12.62
C PHE A 52 6.06 -3.76 12.75
N ARG A 53 6.72 -4.08 11.62
CA ARG A 53 8.14 -4.46 11.62
C ARG A 53 9.06 -3.35 12.12
N ARG A 54 8.79 -2.09 11.75
CA ARG A 54 9.53 -0.93 12.28
C ARG A 54 9.40 -0.83 13.79
N GLY A 55 8.19 -0.95 14.33
CA GLY A 55 7.98 -0.95 15.79
C GLY A 55 8.66 -2.11 16.51
N GLN A 56 8.77 -3.29 15.88
CA GLN A 56 9.55 -4.40 16.43
C GLN A 56 11.06 -4.10 16.48
N ILE A 57 11.60 -3.50 15.41
CA ILE A 57 13.02 -3.10 15.36
C ILE A 57 13.31 -2.05 16.43
N GLU A 58 12.49 -1.02 16.55
CA GLU A 58 12.64 0.03 17.56
C GLU A 58 12.60 -0.55 18.99
N ARG A 59 11.69 -1.49 19.26
CA ARG A 59 11.67 -2.21 20.54
C ARG A 59 12.94 -3.01 20.78
N LEU A 60 13.46 -3.71 19.76
CA LEU A 60 14.70 -4.45 19.88
C LEU A 60 15.89 -3.52 20.14
N GLU A 61 15.95 -2.37 19.48
CA GLU A 61 16.99 -1.35 19.72
C GLU A 61 16.90 -0.77 21.12
N ASN A 62 15.71 -0.48 21.62
CA ASN A 62 15.48 0.00 22.99
C ASN A 62 15.77 -1.05 24.07
N LEU A 63 15.67 -2.34 23.74
CA LEU A 63 16.00 -3.46 24.63
C LEU A 63 17.48 -3.83 24.59
N LYS A 64 18.26 -3.35 23.60
CA LYS A 64 19.71 -3.51 23.66
C LYS A 64 20.22 -2.75 24.89
N PRO A 65 21.00 -3.39 25.77
CA PRO A 65 21.59 -2.69 26.89
C PRO A 65 22.39 -1.50 26.37
N GLY A 66 22.07 -0.30 26.86
CA GLY A 66 22.85 0.88 26.51
C GLY A 66 24.27 0.74 27.05
N GLU A 67 25.28 0.94 26.20
CA GLU A 67 26.61 1.28 26.69
C GLU A 67 26.54 2.69 27.30
N ARG A 68 26.58 2.75 28.63
CA ARG A 68 26.81 4.02 29.35
C ARG A 68 28.23 3.93 29.91
N ASP A 69 29.13 4.77 29.40
CA ASP A 69 30.54 4.83 29.82
C ASP A 69 31.25 3.45 29.89
N GLY A 70 31.12 2.63 28.84
CA GLY A 70 31.85 1.35 28.74
C GLY A 70 31.42 0.27 29.75
N LYS A 71 30.27 0.43 30.43
CA LYS A 71 29.68 -0.60 31.29
C LYS A 71 28.35 -1.09 30.71
N ILE A 72 28.22 -2.40 30.59
CA ILE A 72 26.97 -3.07 30.19
C ILE A 72 25.99 -2.94 31.37
N ILE A 73 24.89 -2.22 31.17
CA ILE A 73 23.80 -2.13 32.15
C ILE A 73 22.73 -3.13 31.72
N ASN A 74 22.70 -4.31 32.35
CA ASN A 74 21.54 -5.19 32.21
C ASN A 74 20.35 -4.53 32.90
N GLN A 75 19.19 -4.49 32.24
CA GLN A 75 17.94 -4.15 32.90
C GLN A 75 17.64 -5.24 33.93
N GLU A 76 18.00 -5.00 35.19
CA GLU A 76 17.43 -5.74 36.30
C GLU A 76 15.93 -5.42 36.32
N VAL A 77 15.14 -6.38 35.85
CA VAL A 77 13.71 -6.43 36.10
C VAL A 77 13.58 -6.79 37.58
N GLU A 78 13.42 -5.79 38.44
CA GLU A 78 12.95 -6.04 39.80
C GLU A 78 11.48 -6.54 39.76
N PRO A 79 11.11 -7.49 40.65
CA PRO A 79 9.84 -8.21 40.63
C PRO A 79 8.60 -7.38 41.00
#